data_AF-A0A3A8S5Q7-F1
#
_entry.id   AF-A0A3A8S5Q7-F1
#
_cell.length_a   1.000
_cell.length_b   1.000
_cell.length_c   1.000
_cell.angle_alpha   90.00
_cell.angle_beta   90.00
_cell.angle_gamma   90.00
#
_symmetry.space_group_name_H-M   'P 1'
#
loop_
_entity.id
_entity.type
_entity.pdbx_description
1 polymer ?
#
loop_
_entity_poly.entity_id
_entity_poly.type
_entity_poly.pdbx_seq_one_letter_code
_entity_poly.pdbx_strand_id
1 'polypeptide(L)'
;FVGTGLPDGWLVGPQPGDSLWYSIGVYAASATVVEVSPGGTYTLPRGGGGVNAMLHLVPGVNTFTIDVTGETGLKTSLTRTVRYDNSPPEAELLVPVPGGMYSGAVTLTARVTDSLTGVRSVAYTR
;
A
#
# COMPACT_ATOMS: atom_id res chain seq x y z
N PHE A 1 8.69 -21.99 -7.30
CA PHE A 1 7.55 -21.23 -6.75
C PHE A 1 8.02 -19.79 -6.50
N VAL A 2 7.09 -18.83 -6.50
CA VAL A 2 7.37 -17.41 -6.24
C VAL A 2 6.64 -17.04 -4.95
N GLY A 3 7.36 -16.44 -4.02
CA GLY A 3 6.83 -15.96 -2.74
C GLY A 3 7.05 -14.46 -2.60
N THR A 4 6.15 -13.81 -1.90
CA THR A 4 6.25 -12.37 -1.61
C THR A 4 6.19 -12.16 -0.12
N GLY A 5 6.93 -11.18 0.39
CA GLY A 5 6.91 -10.86 1.82
C GLY A 5 5.61 -10.19 2.29
N LEU A 6 4.76 -9.75 1.36
CA LEU A 6 3.53 -9.03 1.67
C LEU A 6 2.28 -9.84 1.27
N PRO A 7 1.24 -9.84 2.12
CA PRO A 7 -0.04 -10.47 1.82
C PRO A 7 -0.80 -9.71 0.73
N ASP A 8 -1.75 -10.39 0.09
CA ASP A 8 -2.65 -9.74 -0.87
C ASP A 8 -3.61 -8.77 -0.17
N GLY A 9 -3.91 -7.64 -0.80
CA GLY A 9 -4.79 -6.61 -0.27
C GLY A 9 -4.19 -5.78 0.88
N TRP A 10 -2.86 -5.82 1.06
CA TRP A 10 -2.20 -5.13 2.16
C TRP A 10 -2.48 -3.62 2.15
N LEU A 11 -2.87 -3.08 3.30
CA LEU A 11 -3.10 -1.66 3.47
C LEU A 11 -1.79 -0.96 3.83
N VAL A 12 -1.43 0.05 3.05
CA VAL A 12 -0.20 0.83 3.15
C VAL A 12 -0.57 2.29 3.35
N GLY A 13 -0.08 2.88 4.45
CA GLY A 13 -0.15 4.31 4.70
C GLY A 13 0.91 5.09 3.89
N PRO A 14 1.03 6.42 4.10
CA PRO A 14 1.93 7.28 3.33
C PRO A 14 3.35 6.71 3.19
N GLN A 15 3.86 6.65 1.96
CA GLN A 15 5.23 6.24 1.66
C GLN A 15 6.05 7.43 1.15
N PRO A 16 7.37 7.47 1.45
CA PRO A 16 8.25 8.48 0.84
C PRO A 16 8.18 8.42 -0.69
N GLY A 17 7.79 9.53 -1.32
CA GLY A 17 7.67 9.62 -2.78
C GLY A 17 6.64 8.66 -3.39
N ASP A 18 5.61 8.28 -2.63
CA ASP A 18 4.58 7.31 -3.03
C ASP A 18 5.18 5.99 -3.58
N SER A 19 6.35 5.61 -3.07
CA SER A 19 7.11 4.46 -3.59
C SER A 19 7.28 3.38 -2.52
N LEU A 20 7.00 2.14 -2.90
CA LEU A 20 7.11 0.98 -2.02
C LEU A 20 8.19 0.02 -2.54
N TRP A 21 9.13 -0.31 -1.66
CA TRP A 21 10.07 -1.40 -1.90
C TRP A 21 9.39 -2.73 -1.66
N TYR A 22 9.40 -3.58 -2.68
CA TYR A 22 8.73 -4.87 -2.69
C TYR A 22 9.75 -6.00 -2.85
N SER A 23 9.88 -6.83 -1.82
CA SER A 23 10.80 -7.97 -1.84
C SER A 23 10.11 -9.24 -2.34
N ILE A 24 10.69 -9.82 -3.38
CA ILE A 24 10.19 -11.00 -4.10
C ILE A 24 11.20 -12.13 -3.92
N GLY A 25 10.75 -13.23 -3.31
CA GLY A 25 11.49 -14.47 -3.21
C GLY A 25 11.21 -15.37 -4.40
N VAL A 26 12.24 -15.64 -5.21
CA VAL A 26 12.16 -16.57 -6.33
C VAL A 26 12.87 -17.87 -5.97
N TYR A 27 12.09 -18.93 -5.80
CA TYR A 27 12.58 -20.25 -5.37
C TYR A 27 12.66 -21.27 -6.52
N ALA A 28 12.54 -20.81 -7.76
CA ALA A 28 12.73 -21.65 -8.94
C ALA A 28 14.22 -21.66 -9.31
N ALA A 29 14.86 -22.83 -9.22
CA ALA A 29 16.29 -22.99 -9.56
C ALA A 29 16.61 -22.65 -11.03
N SER A 30 15.61 -22.72 -11.91
CA SER A 30 15.72 -22.38 -13.33
C SER A 30 15.32 -20.95 -13.68
N ALA A 31 14.93 -20.12 -12.70
CA ALA A 31 14.53 -18.73 -12.96
C ALA A 31 15.70 -17.91 -13.50
N THR A 32 15.45 -17.14 -14.56
CA THR A 32 16.44 -16.26 -15.19
C THR A 32 15.98 -14.82 -15.28
N VAL A 33 14.66 -14.60 -15.39
CA VAL A 33 14.07 -13.27 -15.51
C VAL A 33 12.84 -13.15 -14.62
N VAL A 34 12.73 -12.02 -13.93
CA VAL A 34 11.55 -11.61 -13.16
C VAL A 34 11.06 -10.29 -13.73
N GLU A 35 9.83 -10.27 -14.19
CA GLU A 35 9.17 -9.07 -14.67
C GLU A 35 8.09 -8.67 -13.66
N VAL A 36 8.13 -7.41 -13.21
CA VAL A 36 7.15 -6.85 -12.29
C VAL A 36 6.41 -5.73 -13.01
N SER A 37 5.10 -5.88 -13.13
CA SER A 37 4.23 -4.96 -13.86
C SER A 37 3.16 -4.38 -12.94
N PRO A 38 3.09 -3.04 -12.77
CA PRO A 38 4.10 -2.04 -13.12
C PRO A 38 5.36 -2.17 -12.24
N GLY A 39 6.53 -1.79 -12.76
CA GLY A 39 7.78 -1.84 -11.99
C GLY A 39 9.01 -1.89 -12.89
N GLY A 40 9.37 -3.10 -13.34
CA GLY A 40 10.55 -3.32 -14.18
C GLY A 40 10.93 -4.79 -14.33
N THR A 41 11.97 -5.03 -15.12
CA THR A 41 12.52 -6.36 -15.37
C THR A 41 13.85 -6.54 -14.65
N TYR A 42 14.00 -7.68 -13.99
CA TYR A 42 15.15 -8.05 -13.17
C TYR A 42 15.70 -9.38 -13.66
N THR A 43 17.01 -9.45 -13.87
CA THR A 43 17.69 -10.70 -14.22
C THR A 43 18.18 -11.39 -12.97
N LEU A 44 18.04 -12.71 -12.93
CA LEU A 44 18.52 -13.56 -11.86
C LEU A 44 19.49 -14.60 -12.41
N PRO A 45 20.60 -14.89 -11.71
CA PRO A 45 21.39 -16.08 -12.01
C PRO A 45 20.59 -17.35 -11.69
N ARG A 46 21.00 -18.46 -12.31
CA ARG A 46 20.49 -19.80 -11.97
C ARG A 46 20.63 -20.06 -10.47
N GLY A 47 19.62 -20.70 -9.89
CA GLY A 47 19.52 -20.96 -8.45
C GLY A 47 18.42 -20.18 -7.74
N GLY A 48 17.81 -19.20 -8.41
CA GLY A 48 16.81 -18.32 -7.79
C GLY A 48 17.46 -17.26 -6.90
N GLY A 49 16.66 -16.54 -6.12
CA GLY A 49 17.14 -15.46 -5.25
C GLY A 49 16.06 -14.46 -4.86
N GLY A 50 16.49 -13.38 -4.19
CA GLY A 50 15.64 -12.25 -3.85
C GLY A 50 15.74 -11.13 -4.88
N VAL A 51 14.59 -10.57 -5.29
CA VAL A 51 14.50 -9.36 -6.11
C VAL A 51 13.85 -8.26 -5.29
N ASN A 52 14.44 -7.06 -5.31
CA ASN A 52 13.82 -5.87 -4.75
C ASN A 52 13.30 -5.00 -5.89
N ALA A 53 11.99 -4.90 -5.99
CA ALA A 53 11.33 -4.03 -6.95
C ALA A 53 10.87 -2.74 -6.29
N MET A 54 10.97 -1.62 -7.00
CA MET A 54 10.39 -0.35 -6.57
C MET A 54 9.06 -0.15 -7.28
N LEU A 55 7.99 -0.03 -6.52
CA LEU A 55 6.63 0.14 -7.02
C LEU A 55 6.19 1.56 -6.76
N HIS A 56 5.78 2.27 -7.81
CA HIS A 56 5.10 3.55 -7.67
C HIS A 56 3.63 3.29 -7.34
N LEU A 57 3.15 3.92 -6.28
CA LEU A 57 1.80 3.77 -5.77
C LEU A 57 0.96 4.97 -6.17
N VAL A 58 -0.30 4.70 -6.48
CA VAL A 58 -1.35 5.70 -6.63
C VAL A 58 -2.37 5.50 -5.51
N PRO A 59 -2.95 6.56 -4.91
CA PRO A 59 -3.99 6.40 -3.90
C PRO A 59 -5.11 5.47 -4.40
N GLY A 60 -5.48 4.48 -3.59
CA GLY A 60 -6.44 3.44 -3.92
C GLY A 60 -5.82 2.06 -4.10
N VAL A 61 -6.44 1.22 -4.93
CA VAL A 61 -5.99 -0.16 -5.17
C VAL A 61 -4.93 -0.17 -6.29
N ASN A 62 -3.73 -0.64 -5.95
CA ASN A 62 -2.65 -0.89 -6.90
C ASN A 62 -2.52 -2.39 -7.11
N THR A 63 -2.53 -2.82 -8.37
CA THR A 63 -2.37 -4.23 -8.75
C THR A 63 -1.00 -4.43 -9.41
N PHE A 64 -0.28 -5.43 -8.94
CA PHE A 64 1.04 -5.81 -9.45
C PHE A 64 1.04 -7.27 -9.89
N THR A 65 1.65 -7.54 -11.02
CA THR A 65 1.87 -8.88 -11.53
C THR A 65 3.36 -9.16 -11.58
N ILE A 66 3.75 -10.33 -11.07
CA ILE A 66 5.13 -10.81 -11.03
C ILE A 66 5.21 -12.03 -11.92
N ASP A 67 5.88 -11.90 -13.06
CA ASP A 67 6.11 -12.97 -14.01
C ASP A 67 7.55 -13.46 -13.92
N VAL A 68 7.74 -14.70 -13.49
CA VAL A 68 9.05 -15.33 -13.45
C VAL A 68 9.18 -16.27 -14.63
N THR A 69 10.17 -16.00 -15.49
CA THR A 69 10.51 -16.82 -16.64
C THR A 69 11.75 -17.66 -16.31
N GLY A 70 11.63 -18.96 -16.52
CA GLY A 70 12.75 -19.90 -16.43
C GLY A 70 13.51 -20.04 -17.75
N GLU A 71 14.66 -20.69 -17.70
CA GLU A 71 15.51 -20.93 -18.88
C GLU A 71 14.87 -21.71 -20.03
N THR A 72 13.88 -22.56 -19.74
CA THR A 72 13.11 -23.29 -20.74
C THR A 72 11.99 -22.46 -21.36
N GLY A 73 11.87 -21.18 -20.97
CA GLY A 73 10.79 -20.28 -21.36
C GLY A 73 9.50 -20.46 -20.55
N LEU A 74 9.44 -21.40 -19.62
CA LEU A 74 8.27 -21.59 -18.74
C LEU A 74 8.09 -20.38 -17.83
N LYS A 75 6.84 -19.89 -17.77
CA LYS A 75 6.47 -18.74 -16.94
C LYS A 75 5.63 -19.15 -15.74
N THR A 76 5.90 -18.54 -14.59
CA THR A 76 5.06 -18.60 -13.40
C THR A 76 4.65 -17.18 -13.04
N SER A 77 3.35 -16.92 -12.96
CA SER A 77 2.82 -15.59 -12.65
C SER A 77 2.25 -15.53 -11.23
N LEU A 78 2.36 -14.37 -10.60
CA LEU A 78 1.78 -14.08 -9.30
C LEU A 78 1.24 -12.65 -9.27
N THR A 79 -0.07 -12.52 -9.06
CA THR A 79 -0.71 -11.21 -8.90
C THR A 79 -0.90 -10.86 -7.42
N ARG A 80 -0.70 -9.59 -7.09
CA ARG A 80 -0.82 -9.02 -5.75
C ARG A 80 -1.46 -7.64 -5.81
N THR A 81 -2.21 -7.31 -4.78
CA THR A 81 -2.83 -6.00 -4.62
C THR A 81 -2.34 -5.30 -3.36
N VAL A 82 -2.19 -3.97 -3.44
CA VAL A 82 -1.89 -3.09 -2.31
C VAL A 82 -2.92 -1.97 -2.31
N ARG A 83 -3.54 -1.72 -1.15
CA ARG A 83 -4.36 -0.54 -0.93
C ARG A 83 -3.46 0.56 -0.38
N TYR A 84 -3.27 1.63 -1.12
CA TYR A 84 -2.45 2.77 -0.71
C TYR A 84 -3.34 3.92 -0.29
N ASP A 85 -3.20 4.38 0.95
CA ASP A 85 -3.86 5.58 1.46
C ASP A 85 -2.81 6.57 1.99
N ASN A 86 -2.70 7.70 1.31
CA ASN A 86 -1.81 8.80 1.72
C ASN A 86 -2.57 10.04 2.17
N SER A 87 -3.90 9.97 2.26
CA SER A 87 -4.72 11.10 2.69
C SER A 87 -4.87 11.10 4.21
N PRO A 88 -4.61 12.23 4.90
CA PRO A 88 -4.97 12.34 6.30
C PRO A 88 -6.50 12.44 6.44
N PRO A 89 -7.07 12.01 7.58
CA PRO A 89 -8.47 12.26 7.87
C PRO A 89 -8.71 13.75 8.01
N GLU A 90 -9.84 14.23 7.47
CA GLU A 90 -10.31 15.60 7.63
C GLU A 90 -11.25 15.69 8.83
N ALA A 91 -11.05 16.70 9.68
CA ALA A 91 -11.86 16.94 10.86
C ALA A 91 -12.43 18.36 10.86
N GLU A 92 -13.73 18.47 11.16
CA GLU A 92 -14.47 19.71 11.29
C GLU A 92 -15.18 19.76 12.64
N LEU A 93 -14.93 20.82 13.41
CA LEU A 93 -15.68 21.06 14.65
C LEU A 93 -17.00 21.77 14.31
N LEU A 94 -18.11 21.09 14.55
CA LEU A 94 -19.45 21.60 14.29
C LEU A 94 -19.99 22.40 15.47
N VAL A 95 -19.64 22.00 16.69
CA VAL A 95 -20.00 22.69 17.93
C VAL A 95 -18.83 22.64 18.90
N PRO A 96 -18.42 23.78 19.48
CA PRO A 96 -18.94 25.14 19.28
C PRO A 96 -18.54 25.75 17.92
N VAL A 97 -19.40 26.59 17.36
CA VAL A 97 -19.06 27.40 16.19
C VAL A 97 -18.30 28.66 16.62
N PRO A 98 -17.40 29.20 15.78
CA PRO A 98 -16.68 30.45 16.07
C PRO A 98 -17.65 31.59 16.41
N GLY A 99 -17.42 32.28 17.53
CA GLY A 99 -18.26 33.39 17.98
C GLY A 99 -19.59 33.01 18.64
N GLY A 100 -19.90 31.72 18.77
CA GLY A 100 -21.07 31.27 19.52
C GLY A 100 -20.95 31.57 21.02
N MET A 101 -22.06 31.95 21.65
CA MET A 101 -22.13 32.14 23.09
C MET A 101 -22.62 30.86 23.76
N TYR A 102 -21.81 30.31 24.66
CA TYR A 102 -22.10 29.06 25.35
C TYR A 102 -21.93 29.25 26.86
N SER A 103 -22.79 28.60 27.66
CA SER A 103 -22.69 28.58 29.12
C SER A 103 -23.10 27.21 29.66
N GLY A 104 -22.53 26.82 30.81
CA GLY A 104 -22.77 25.49 31.39
C GLY A 104 -22.02 24.37 30.65
N ALA A 105 -22.60 23.16 30.64
CA ALA A 105 -22.04 22.03 29.92
C ALA A 105 -22.26 22.18 28.41
N VAL A 106 -21.18 22.14 27.63
CA VAL A 106 -21.22 22.24 26.16
C VAL A 106 -20.89 20.89 25.56
N THR A 107 -21.81 20.34 24.76
CA THR A 107 -21.54 19.12 23.98
C THR A 107 -20.69 19.48 22.78
N LEU A 108 -19.49 18.89 22.71
CA LEU A 108 -18.62 18.98 21.54
C LEU A 108 -19.14 18.06 20.45
N THR A 109 -19.32 18.59 19.25
CA THR A 109 -19.70 17.83 18.07
C THR A 109 -18.67 18.08 16.99
N ALA A 110 -18.06 17.01 16.47
CA ALA A 110 -17.17 17.08 15.34
C ALA A 110 -17.56 16.06 14.29
N ARG A 111 -17.25 16.36 13.03
CA ARG A 111 -17.29 15.43 11.91
C ARG A 111 -15.87 15.09 11.52
N VAL A 112 -15.58 13.81 11.37
CA VAL A 112 -14.29 13.33 10.86
C VAL A 112 -14.56 12.40 9.68
N THR A 113 -13.84 12.60 8.58
CA THR A 113 -13.99 11.83 7.35
C THR A 113 -12.63 11.40 6.80
N ASP A 114 -12.57 10.15 6.34
CA ASP A 114 -11.45 9.58 5.60
C ASP A 114 -12.07 8.69 4.52
N SER A 115 -11.67 8.93 3.27
CA SER A 115 -12.36 8.35 2.11
C SER A 115 -11.81 6.98 1.67
N LEU A 116 -10.62 6.58 2.12
CA LEU A 116 -9.93 5.37 1.65
C LEU A 116 -9.85 4.28 2.71
N THR A 117 -9.56 4.65 3.96
CA THR A 117 -9.39 3.70 5.08
C THR A 117 -10.37 3.93 6.22
N GLY A 118 -11.04 5.08 6.22
CA GLY A 118 -12.02 5.43 7.24
C GLY A 118 -11.38 5.90 8.54
N VAL A 119 -12.22 6.29 9.49
CA VAL A 119 -11.74 6.94 10.74
C VAL A 119 -11.54 5.90 11.82
N ARG A 120 -10.31 5.78 12.33
CA ARG A 120 -9.95 4.82 13.40
C ARG A 120 -10.37 5.30 14.80
N SER A 121 -10.18 6.57 15.10
CA SER A 121 -10.50 7.15 16.42
C SER A 121 -10.63 8.67 16.33
N VAL A 122 -11.50 9.23 17.16
CA VAL A 122 -11.63 10.69 17.35
C VAL A 122 -11.34 11.00 18.81
N ALA A 123 -10.50 11.99 19.06
CA ALA A 123 -10.15 12.45 20.40
C ALA A 123 -10.22 13.97 20.47
N TYR A 124 -10.78 14.48 21.56
CA TYR A 124 -10.72 15.89 21.92
C TYR A 124 -9.58 16.07 22.92
N THR A 125 -8.70 17.03 22.68
CA THR A 125 -7.62 17.39 23.61
C THR A 125 -7.85 18.81 24.11
N ARG A 126 -7.47 19.05 25.36
CA ARG A 126 -7.72 20.34 26.05
C ARG A 126 -6.68 21.39 25.69
#